data_AF-F2AK74-F1
#
_entry.id   AF-F2AK74-F1
#
_cell.length_a   1.000
_cell.length_b   1.000
_cell.length_c   1.000
_cell.angle_alpha   90.00
_cell.angle_beta   90.00
_cell.angle_gamma   90.00
#
_symmetry.space_group_name_H-M   'P 1'
#
loop_
_entity.id
_entity.type
_entity.pdbx_description
1 polymer ?
#
loop_
_entity_poly.entity_id
_entity_poly.type
_entity_poly.pdbx_seq_one_letter_code
_entity_poly.pdbx_strand_id
1 'polypeptide(L)'
;MKASDPTSLDRLNDIVVPAPVPWWPLAPGWYVLIAGLLATCGWLAWKNWRSWKANAYRREAIRELESANTVGAISELLRRTALATTSRSKLAAMTGDRWPEWLSQQIPNESAASLSPTVHEQLATAAYRDTETESLDELRAFAATWITQHPSTSPSPADSNTTSEERSC
;
A
#
# COMPACT_ATOMS: atom_id res chain seq x y z
N MET A 1 -95.83 7.29 -11.95
CA MET A 1 -94.67 6.68 -12.63
C MET A 1 -93.66 7.78 -12.91
N LYS A 2 -92.58 7.89 -12.11
CA LYS A 2 -91.53 8.91 -12.34
C LYS A 2 -90.51 8.34 -13.34
N ALA A 3 -90.35 9.01 -14.47
CA ALA A 3 -89.39 8.66 -15.50
C ALA A 3 -87.96 8.81 -14.95
N SER A 4 -87.12 7.81 -15.17
CA SER A 4 -85.71 7.85 -14.83
C SER A 4 -85.00 8.77 -15.83
N ASP A 5 -84.49 9.90 -15.34
CA ASP A 5 -83.72 10.85 -16.14
C ASP A 5 -82.47 10.17 -16.74
N PRO A 6 -82.26 10.22 -18.07
CA PRO A 6 -81.10 9.61 -18.72
C PRO A 6 -79.78 10.33 -18.37
N THR A 7 -79.85 11.46 -17.67
CA THR A 7 -78.73 12.30 -17.23
C THR A 7 -78.41 12.14 -15.74
N SER A 8 -78.94 11.11 -15.07
CA SER A 8 -78.63 10.87 -13.66
C SER A 8 -77.22 10.30 -13.50
N LEU A 9 -76.35 11.07 -12.84
CA LEU A 9 -74.98 10.70 -12.46
C LEU A 9 -74.92 9.68 -11.31
N ASP A 10 -76.05 9.25 -10.76
CA ASP A 10 -76.13 8.24 -9.68
C ASP A 10 -75.61 6.85 -10.09
N ARG A 11 -75.36 6.63 -11.39
CA ARG A 11 -74.75 5.39 -11.90
C ARG A 11 -73.24 5.47 -12.14
N LEU A 12 -72.60 6.59 -11.78
CA LEU A 12 -71.15 6.67 -11.85
C LEU A 12 -70.56 5.89 -10.67
N ASN A 13 -70.21 4.63 -10.95
CA ASN A 13 -69.54 3.75 -10.00
C ASN A 13 -68.24 4.43 -9.56
N ASP A 14 -68.15 4.73 -8.27
CA ASP A 14 -66.99 5.37 -7.64
C ASP A 14 -65.72 4.61 -8.05
N ILE A 15 -64.78 5.30 -8.68
CA ILE A 15 -63.59 4.65 -9.22
C ILE A 15 -62.71 4.30 -8.03
N VAL A 16 -62.78 3.03 -7.60
CA VAL A 16 -61.96 2.53 -6.51
C VAL A 16 -60.51 2.61 -6.96
N VAL A 17 -59.81 3.66 -6.54
CA VAL A 17 -58.37 3.80 -6.73
C VAL A 17 -57.71 2.59 -6.05
N PRO A 18 -56.91 1.78 -6.78
CA PRO A 18 -56.22 0.67 -6.16
C PRO A 18 -55.33 1.22 -5.05
N ALA A 19 -55.38 0.58 -3.88
CA ALA A 19 -54.47 0.92 -2.79
C ALA A 19 -53.04 0.97 -3.33
N PRO A 20 -52.24 2.00 -3.01
CA PRO A 20 -50.91 2.16 -3.55
C PRO A 20 -50.12 0.90 -3.26
N VAL A 21 -49.59 0.27 -4.32
CA VAL A 21 -48.81 -0.96 -4.19
C VAL A 21 -47.62 -0.62 -3.29
N PRO A 22 -47.47 -1.26 -2.11
CA PRO A 22 -46.26 -1.08 -1.33
C PRO A 22 -45.10 -1.54 -2.22
N TRP A 23 -44.17 -0.64 -2.52
CA TRP A 23 -42.97 -0.86 -3.34
C TRP A 23 -41.94 -1.75 -2.65
N TRP A 24 -42.42 -2.64 -1.79
CA TRP A 24 -41.69 -3.51 -0.90
C TRP A 24 -42.12 -4.95 -1.19
N PRO A 25 -41.21 -5.93 -1.29
CA PRO A 25 -39.83 -5.87 -0.85
C PRO A 25 -38.93 -5.41 -2.00
N LEU A 26 -37.98 -4.54 -1.67
CA LEU A 26 -36.84 -4.26 -2.53
C LEU A 26 -36.30 -5.63 -3.00
N ALA A 27 -36.33 -5.88 -4.32
CA ALA A 27 -36.05 -7.20 -4.87
C ALA A 27 -34.75 -7.77 -4.25
N PRO A 28 -34.70 -9.06 -3.86
CA PRO A 28 -33.59 -9.61 -3.07
C PRO A 28 -32.21 -9.45 -3.73
N GLY A 29 -32.16 -9.14 -5.03
CA GLY A 29 -30.92 -8.77 -5.74
C GLY A 29 -30.23 -7.50 -5.22
N TRP A 30 -30.92 -6.59 -4.53
CA TRP A 30 -30.28 -5.41 -3.92
C TRP A 30 -29.33 -5.76 -2.79
N TYR A 31 -29.61 -6.82 -2.03
CA TYR A 31 -28.68 -7.29 -1.00
C TYR A 31 -27.38 -7.77 -1.60
N VAL A 32 -27.43 -8.42 -2.77
CA VAL A 32 -26.24 -8.85 -3.51
C VAL A 32 -25.44 -7.63 -4.01
N LEU A 33 -26.12 -6.60 -4.51
CA LEU A 33 -25.48 -5.34 -4.91
C LEU A 33 -24.81 -4.63 -3.73
N ILE A 34 -25.50 -4.51 -2.59
CA ILE A 34 -24.95 -3.89 -1.38
C ILE A 34 -23.78 -4.71 -0.84
N ALA A 35 -23.90 -6.03 -0.79
CA ALA A 35 -22.82 -6.91 -0.35
C ALA A 35 -21.59 -6.80 -1.26
N GLY A 36 -21.79 -6.79 -2.59
CA GLY A 36 -20.73 -6.58 -3.57
C GLY A 36 -20.06 -5.21 -3.44
N LEU A 37 -20.85 -4.15 -3.22
CA LEU A 37 -20.34 -2.80 -3.00
C LEU A 37 -19.50 -2.72 -1.72
N LEU A 38 -20.00 -3.29 -0.62
CA LEU A 38 -19.27 -3.33 0.66
C LEU A 38 -17.99 -4.14 0.56
N ALA A 39 -18.00 -5.29 -0.12
CA ALA A 39 -16.81 -6.10 -0.34
C ALA A 39 -15.77 -5.35 -1.20
N THR A 40 -16.22 -4.67 -2.25
CA THR A 40 -15.38 -3.86 -3.13
C THR A 40 -14.76 -2.68 -2.36
N CYS A 41 -15.57 -1.92 -1.62
CA CYS A 41 -15.11 -0.84 -0.77
C CYS A 41 -14.14 -1.34 0.31
N GLY A 42 -14.43 -2.47 0.96
CA GLY A 42 -13.55 -3.08 1.96
C GLY A 42 -12.22 -3.52 1.36
N TRP A 43 -12.23 -4.14 0.18
CA TRP A 43 -11.02 -4.53 -0.54
C TRP A 43 -10.19 -3.31 -0.98
N LEU A 44 -10.83 -2.28 -1.54
CA LEU A 44 -10.19 -1.01 -1.88
C LEU A 44 -9.61 -0.34 -0.64
N ALA A 45 -10.37 -0.24 0.45
CA ALA A 45 -9.93 0.34 1.70
C ALA A 45 -8.75 -0.44 2.28
N TRP A 46 -8.77 -1.77 2.25
CA TRP A 46 -7.66 -2.59 2.71
C TRP A 46 -6.40 -2.41 1.85
N LYS A 47 -6.55 -2.40 0.52
CA LYS A 47 -5.45 -2.11 -0.41
C LYS A 47 -4.86 -0.73 -0.17
N ASN A 48 -5.72 0.28 -0.03
CA ASN A 48 -5.31 1.65 0.26
C ASN A 48 -4.67 1.74 1.64
N TRP A 49 -5.21 1.07 2.64
CA TRP A 49 -4.64 1.13 3.99
C TRP A 49 -3.26 0.47 4.05
N ARG A 50 -3.05 -0.61 3.28
CA ARG A 50 -1.73 -1.24 3.13
C ARG A 50 -0.74 -0.33 2.42
N SER A 51 -1.14 0.38 1.37
CA SER A 51 -0.27 1.37 0.71
C SER A 51 -0.05 2.62 1.57
N TRP A 52 -1.06 3.05 2.33
CA TRP A 52 -0.96 4.16 3.27
C TRP A 52 -0.04 3.85 4.44
N LYS A 53 -0.05 2.61 4.96
CA LYS A 53 0.88 2.16 6.00
C LYS A 53 2.32 2.14 5.48
N ALA A 54 2.52 1.74 4.22
CA ALA A 54 3.82 1.84 3.56
C ALA A 54 4.28 3.30 3.38
N ASN A 55 3.36 4.22 3.06
CA ASN A 55 3.67 5.65 2.93
C ASN A 55 3.83 6.37 4.28
N ALA A 56 3.15 5.92 5.34
CA ALA A 56 3.32 6.45 6.69
C ALA A 56 4.73 6.17 7.20
N TYR A 57 5.23 4.94 6.99
CA TYR A 57 6.62 4.58 7.30
C TYR A 57 7.62 5.41 6.49
N ARG A 58 7.35 5.67 5.20
CA ARG A 58 8.20 6.55 4.38
C ARG A 58 8.25 7.99 4.91
N ARG A 59 7.10 8.56 5.31
CA ARG A 59 7.05 9.91 5.90
C ARG A 59 7.77 9.99 7.24
N GLU A 60 7.62 8.97 8.08
CA GLU A 60 8.30 8.89 9.36
C GLU A 60 9.82 8.75 9.16
N ALA A 61 10.25 7.87 8.24
CA ALA A 61 11.65 7.67 7.90
C ALA A 61 12.30 8.92 7.28
N ILE A 62 11.60 9.68 6.42
CA ILE A 62 12.11 10.94 5.88
C ILE A 62 12.25 11.99 6.98
N ARG A 63 11.28 12.07 7.91
CA ARG A 63 11.36 12.99 9.05
C ARG A 63 12.48 12.62 10.01
N GLU A 64 12.72 11.32 10.22
CA GLU A 64 13.83 10.82 11.02
C GLU A 64 15.18 11.07 10.34
N LEU A 65 15.23 10.99 9.00
CA LEU A 65 16.40 11.33 8.19
C LEU A 65 16.81 12.81 8.30
N GLU A 66 15.85 13.73 8.44
CA GLU A 66 16.13 15.15 8.70
C GLU A 66 16.80 15.36 10.07
N SER A 67 16.47 14.54 11.07
CA SER A 67 17.09 14.60 12.40
C SER A 67 18.41 13.83 12.51
N ALA A 68 18.71 12.95 11.56
CA ALA A 68 19.92 12.15 11.55
C ALA A 68 21.11 13.00 11.11
N ASN A 69 22.04 13.26 12.04
CA ASN A 69 23.25 14.06 11.84
C ASN A 69 24.53 13.25 11.74
N THR A 70 24.42 11.92 11.71
CA THR A 70 25.58 11.05 11.58
C THR A 70 25.41 10.04 10.45
N VAL A 71 26.52 9.66 9.83
CA VAL A 71 26.53 8.64 8.76
C VAL A 71 25.99 7.31 9.29
N GLY A 72 26.29 6.96 10.54
CA GLY A 72 25.78 5.76 11.20
C GLY A 72 24.26 5.75 11.29
N ALA A 73 23.65 6.84 11.76
CA ALA A 73 22.19 6.96 11.86
C ALA A 73 21.50 6.83 10.50
N ILE A 74 22.03 7.48 9.45
CA ILE A 74 21.49 7.38 8.09
C ILE A 74 21.63 5.93 7.56
N SER A 75 22.78 5.29 7.81
CA SER A 75 23.02 3.91 7.39
C SER A 75 22.13 2.89 8.12
N GLU A 76 21.82 3.13 9.39
CA GLU A 76 20.91 2.32 10.19
C GLU A 76 19.47 2.45 9.67
N LEU A 77 19.02 3.66 9.34
CA LEU A 77 17.74 3.90 8.70
C LEU A 77 17.62 3.18 7.35
N LEU A 78 18.67 3.22 6.52
CA LEU A 78 18.75 2.46 5.27
C LEU A 78 18.69 0.94 5.51
N ARG A 79 19.40 0.42 6.52
CA ARG A 79 19.34 -1.01 6.86
C ARG A 79 17.97 -1.43 7.37
N ARG A 80 17.33 -0.60 8.20
CA ARG A 80 15.99 -0.84 8.73
C ARG A 80 14.93 -0.84 7.64
N THR A 81 15.05 0.07 6.67
CA THR A 81 14.17 0.14 5.50
C THR A 81 14.43 -1.03 4.53
N ALA A 82 15.69 -1.45 4.34
CA ALA A 82 16.04 -2.64 3.55
C ALA A 82 15.58 -3.98 4.15
N LEU A 83 15.47 -4.09 5.48
CA LEU A 83 14.88 -5.27 6.12
C LEU A 83 13.41 -5.52 5.73
N ALA A 84 12.71 -4.49 5.21
CA ALA A 84 11.35 -4.65 4.71
C ALA A 84 11.29 -5.36 3.35
N THR A 85 12.40 -5.38 2.59
CA THR A 85 12.46 -5.95 1.23
C THR A 85 13.34 -7.19 1.13
N THR A 86 14.31 -7.36 2.05
CA THR A 86 15.30 -8.43 2.03
C THR A 86 15.43 -9.10 3.40
N SER A 87 15.71 -10.40 3.40
CA SER A 87 15.90 -11.18 4.63
C SER A 87 17.09 -10.69 5.45
N ARG A 88 16.94 -10.70 6.78
CA ARG A 88 17.96 -10.26 7.75
C ARG A 88 19.31 -10.98 7.55
N SER A 89 19.28 -12.26 7.21
CA SER A 89 20.48 -13.08 6.99
C SER A 89 21.29 -12.61 5.78
N LYS A 90 20.63 -12.21 4.68
CA LYS A 90 21.31 -11.68 3.49
C LYS A 90 21.90 -10.29 3.74
N LEU A 91 21.18 -9.44 4.49
CA LEU A 91 21.64 -8.12 4.88
C LEU A 91 22.85 -8.16 5.83
N ALA A 92 22.84 -9.07 6.81
CA ALA A 92 23.96 -9.20 7.76
C ALA A 92 25.26 -9.66 7.09
N ALA A 93 25.17 -10.37 5.97
CA ALA A 93 26.35 -10.76 5.18
C ALA A 93 26.93 -9.60 4.35
N MET A 94 26.17 -8.51 4.16
CA MET A 94 26.58 -7.33 3.39
C MET A 94 27.23 -6.30 4.30
N THR A 95 28.55 -6.30 4.37
CA THR A 95 29.37 -5.35 5.14
C THR A 95 30.42 -4.70 4.23
N GLY A 96 30.80 -3.45 4.52
CA GLY A 96 31.75 -2.69 3.71
C GLY A 96 31.18 -2.33 2.34
N ASP A 97 32.00 -2.41 1.29
CA ASP A 97 31.68 -1.97 -0.09
C ASP A 97 30.49 -2.72 -0.72
N ARG A 98 30.20 -3.95 -0.26
CA ARG A 98 29.06 -4.73 -0.76
C ARG A 98 27.71 -4.11 -0.41
N TRP A 99 27.64 -3.32 0.65
CA TRP A 99 26.42 -2.65 1.09
C TRP A 99 25.98 -1.52 0.15
N PRO A 100 26.80 -0.48 -0.13
CA PRO A 100 26.45 0.56 -1.09
C PRO A 100 26.25 0.03 -2.50
N GLU A 101 27.04 -0.96 -2.93
CA GLU A 101 26.86 -1.58 -4.25
C GLU A 101 25.53 -2.34 -4.40
N TRP A 102 25.06 -2.97 -3.32
CA TRP A 102 23.72 -3.55 -3.32
C TRP A 102 22.63 -2.49 -3.33
N LEU A 103 22.82 -1.37 -2.61
CA LEU A 103 21.84 -0.27 -2.59
C LEU A 103 21.64 0.33 -3.98
N SER A 104 22.72 0.54 -4.76
CA SER A 104 22.62 1.06 -6.13
C SER A 104 21.90 0.09 -7.08
N GLN A 105 22.08 -1.23 -6.90
CA GLN A 105 21.39 -2.24 -7.70
C GLN A 105 19.87 -2.31 -7.45
N GLN A 106 19.40 -1.83 -6.29
CA GLN A 106 17.97 -1.85 -5.94
C GLN A 106 17.20 -0.61 -6.42
N ILE A 107 17.91 0.42 -6.91
CA ILE A 107 17.28 1.58 -7.53
C ILE A 107 17.13 1.27 -9.03
N PRO A 108 15.94 1.49 -9.63
CA PRO A 108 15.79 1.42 -11.08
C PRO A 108 16.77 2.39 -11.77
N ASN A 109 17.49 1.95 -12.81
CA ASN A 109 18.50 2.73 -13.54
C ASN A 109 18.03 4.11 -14.07
N GLU A 110 16.72 4.36 -14.06
CA GLU A 110 16.06 5.56 -14.56
C GLU A 110 16.04 6.69 -13.52
N SER A 111 16.41 6.38 -12.27
CA SER A 111 16.36 7.29 -11.16
C SER A 111 17.69 8.00 -10.98
N ALA A 112 17.64 9.33 -10.92
CA ALA A 112 18.80 10.23 -10.84
C ALA A 112 19.71 10.08 -9.60
N ALA A 113 19.51 9.07 -8.75
CA ALA A 113 20.38 8.77 -7.62
C ALA A 113 21.58 7.93 -8.08
N SER A 114 22.53 8.58 -8.75
CA SER A 114 23.85 8.03 -8.99
C SER A 114 24.60 7.87 -7.66
N LEU A 115 25.13 6.68 -7.39
CA LEU A 115 25.93 6.44 -6.18
C LEU A 115 27.28 7.16 -6.32
N SER A 116 27.39 8.35 -5.72
CA SER A 116 28.63 9.15 -5.72
C SER A 116 29.76 8.41 -4.99
N PRO A 117 31.04 8.56 -5.39
CA PRO A 117 32.18 7.95 -4.68
C PRO A 117 32.25 8.35 -3.21
N THR A 118 31.87 9.58 -2.88
CA THR A 118 31.80 10.11 -1.51
C THR A 118 30.77 9.36 -0.67
N VAL A 119 29.56 9.17 -1.21
CA VAL A 119 28.46 8.43 -0.58
C VAL A 119 28.82 6.95 -0.43
N HIS A 120 29.52 6.37 -1.42
CA HIS A 120 30.04 5.00 -1.34
C HIS A 120 30.94 4.84 -0.11
N GLU A 121 31.98 5.68 0.00
CA GLU A 121 32.96 5.59 1.07
C GLU A 121 32.33 5.83 2.45
N GLN A 122 31.42 6.81 2.55
CA GLN A 122 30.64 7.06 3.78
C GLN A 122 29.82 5.83 4.18
N LEU A 123 29.10 5.19 3.26
CA LEU A 123 28.28 4.01 3.55
C LEU A 123 29.11 2.75 3.84
N ALA A 124 30.27 2.59 3.19
CA ALA A 124 31.17 1.47 3.42
C ALA A 124 31.83 1.53 4.81
N THR A 125 32.19 2.74 5.24
CA THR A 125 32.85 2.99 6.53
C THR A 125 31.87 3.18 7.69
N ALA A 126 30.59 3.43 7.42
CA ALA A 126 29.53 3.61 8.42
C ALA A 126 29.46 2.48 9.47
N ALA A 127 29.78 1.24 9.09
CA ALA A 127 29.79 0.10 10.00
C ALA A 127 30.94 0.13 11.02
N TYR A 128 31.98 0.92 10.75
CA TYR A 128 33.23 0.97 11.53
C TYR A 128 33.47 2.34 12.18
N ARG A 129 32.90 3.42 11.64
CA ARG A 129 33.08 4.77 12.17
C ARG A 129 31.79 5.59 12.00
N ASP A 130 31.26 6.07 13.12
CA ASP A 130 30.21 7.08 13.11
C ASP A 130 30.88 8.45 12.94
N THR A 131 30.92 8.94 11.70
CA THR A 131 31.60 10.20 11.36
C THR A 131 30.56 11.30 11.22
N GLU A 132 30.65 12.33 12.05
CA GLU A 132 30.01 13.62 11.77
C GLU A 132 30.77 14.24 10.60
N THR A 133 30.18 14.17 9.40
CA THR A 133 30.80 14.73 8.19
C THR A 133 30.21 16.11 7.93
N GLU A 134 31.02 17.08 7.51
CA GLU A 134 30.58 18.45 7.18
C GLU A 134 29.52 18.48 6.06
N SER A 135 29.54 17.50 5.15
CA SER A 135 28.57 17.35 4.06
C SER A 135 27.86 16.00 4.12
N LEU A 136 26.70 15.98 4.79
CA LEU A 136 25.77 14.84 4.80
C LEU A 136 24.64 15.00 3.77
N ASP A 137 24.57 16.13 3.08
CA ASP A 137 23.44 16.46 2.22
C ASP A 137 23.34 15.53 1.01
N GLU A 138 24.47 15.14 0.42
CA GLU A 138 24.51 14.14 -0.66
C GLU A 138 24.03 12.77 -0.19
N LEU A 139 24.49 12.35 1.00
CA LEU A 139 24.10 11.09 1.61
C LEU A 139 22.61 11.08 1.98
N ARG A 140 22.09 12.18 2.52
CA ARG A 140 20.66 12.36 2.82
C ARG A 140 19.82 12.36 1.55
N ALA A 141 20.24 13.07 0.50
CA ALA A 141 19.53 13.09 -0.78
C ALA A 141 19.47 11.69 -1.41
N PHE A 142 20.58 10.95 -1.36
CA PHE A 142 20.63 9.55 -1.78
C PHE A 142 19.69 8.67 -0.96
N ALA A 143 19.78 8.75 0.38
CA ALA A 143 18.95 7.97 1.29
C ALA A 143 17.44 8.26 1.10
N ALA A 144 17.06 9.52 0.95
CA ALA A 144 15.67 9.92 0.69
C ALA A 144 15.17 9.35 -0.64
N THR A 145 15.99 9.38 -1.69
CA THR A 145 15.65 8.83 -3.00
C THR A 145 15.49 7.30 -2.93
N TRP A 146 16.38 6.61 -2.22
CA TRP A 146 16.28 5.16 -2.03
C TRP A 146 15.03 4.78 -1.23
N ILE A 147 14.74 5.48 -0.12
CA ILE A 147 13.56 5.21 0.72
C ILE A 147 12.25 5.47 -0.05
N THR A 148 12.22 6.44 -0.95
CA THR A 148 11.01 6.73 -1.75
C THR A 148 10.80 5.74 -2.90
N GLN A 149 11.87 5.21 -3.48
CA GLN A 149 11.79 4.41 -4.69
C GLN A 149 11.96 2.91 -4.50
N HIS A 150 12.46 2.46 -3.34
CA HIS A 150 12.65 1.03 -3.12
C HIS A 150 11.32 0.28 -3.32
N PRO A 151 11.33 -0.84 -4.05
CA PRO A 151 10.15 -1.67 -4.21
C PRO A 151 9.79 -2.25 -2.85
N SER A 152 8.63 -1.85 -2.30
CA SER A 152 8.05 -2.53 -1.15
C SER A 152 7.51 -3.87 -1.64
N THR A 153 8.38 -4.87 -1.75
CA THR A 153 7.96 -6.24 -2.06
C THR A 153 7.10 -6.73 -0.91
N SER A 154 5.79 -6.55 -1.01
CA SER A 154 4.87 -7.35 -0.21
C SER A 154 5.17 -8.81 -0.56
N PRO A 155 5.47 -9.68 0.41
CA PRO A 155 5.75 -11.08 0.11
C PRO A 155 4.56 -11.63 -0.69
N SER A 156 4.85 -12.01 -1.93
CA SER A 156 3.91 -12.77 -2.75
C SER A 156 3.70 -14.10 -2.03
N PRO A 157 2.46 -14.51 -1.69
CA PRO A 157 2.20 -15.79 -1.05
C PRO A 157 2.38 -17.00 -2.01
N ALA A 158 3.19 -16.87 -3.07
CA ALA A 158 3.29 -17.83 -4.15
C ALA A 158 4.29 -18.98 -3.93
N ASP A 159 5.03 -19.00 -2.81
CA ASP A 159 6.00 -20.07 -2.52
C ASP A 159 5.51 -21.00 -1.39
N SER A 160 4.27 -21.47 -1.47
CA SER A 160 3.76 -22.57 -0.61
C SER A 160 3.70 -23.93 -1.31
N ASN A 161 4.11 -24.02 -2.58
CA ASN A 161 4.07 -25.27 -3.35
C ASN A 161 5.46 -25.87 -3.54
N THR A 162 6.18 -26.17 -2.47
CA THR A 162 7.27 -27.15 -2.50
C THR A 162 7.40 -27.76 -1.11
N THR A 163 7.19 -29.08 -1.03
CA THR A 163 7.38 -29.98 0.14
C THR A 163 6.10 -30.32 0.90
N SER A 164 5.42 -31.41 0.50
CA SER A 164 5.14 -32.58 1.35
C SER A 164 3.92 -33.40 0.87
N GLU A 165 4.05 -34.15 -0.21
CA GLU A 165 3.27 -35.36 -0.56
C GLU A 165 3.96 -35.88 -1.83
N GLU A 166 4.80 -36.92 -1.79
CA GLU A 166 4.34 -38.29 -1.72
C GLU A 166 5.47 -39.19 -1.18
N ARG A 167 5.27 -39.73 0.01
CA ARG A 167 5.88 -40.98 0.45
C ARG A 167 5.06 -42.11 -0.20
N SER A 168 5.67 -42.99 -0.98
CA SER A 168 5.41 -44.42 -0.84
C SER A 168 6.51 -45.24 -1.52
N CYS A 169 6.95 -46.26 -0.78
CA CYS A 169 7.62 -47.45 -1.31
C CYS A 169 6.83 -48.08 -2.46
#